data_AF-A0A0R1P6X5-F1
#
_entry.id   AF-A0A0R1P6X5-F1
#
_cell.length_a   1.000
_cell.length_b   1.000
_cell.length_c   1.000
_cell.angle_alpha   90.00
_cell.angle_beta   90.00
_cell.angle_gamma   90.00
#
_symmetry.space_group_name_H-M   'P 1'
#
loop_
_entity.id
_entity.type
_entity.pdbx_description
1 polymer ?
#
loop_
_entity_poly.entity_id
_entity_poly.type
_entity_poly.pdbx_seq_one_letter_code
_entity_poly.pdbx_strand_id
1 'polypeptide(L)' 'MMMLFRNHGDYEVTCNFLSKEGQEVAKKRVCHNVSKKEARDGMRDYITNRFSDIIDVAHPIKVVAKLTAK' A
#
# COMPACT_ATOMS: atom_id res chain seq x y z
N MET A 1 -25.06 -8.28 -9.66
CA MET A 1 -24.40 -8.00 -8.37
C MET A 1 -23.11 -8.83 -8.33
N MET A 2 -21.95 -8.26 -8.65
CA MET A 2 -20.70 -9.03 -8.75
C MET A 2 -20.14 -9.32 -7.35
N MET A 3 -20.17 -10.60 -6.96
CA MET A 3 -19.46 -11.13 -5.78
C MET A 3 -17.95 -11.08 -6.05
N LEU A 4 -17.24 -10.13 -5.45
CA LEU A 4 -15.77 -10.13 -5.46
C LEU A 4 -15.27 -10.55 -4.08
N PHE A 5 -15.09 -11.86 -3.95
CA PHE A 5 -14.32 -12.59 -2.96
C PHE A 5 -13.58 -11.71 -1.92
N ARG A 6 -14.19 -11.57 -0.73
CA ARG A 6 -13.45 -11.25 0.51
C ARG A 6 -12.61 -12.48 0.91
N ASN A 7 -11.63 -12.85 0.10
CA ASN A 7 -10.57 -13.73 0.58
C ASN A 7 -9.65 -12.87 1.44
N HIS A 8 -9.87 -12.94 2.75
CA HIS A 8 -8.89 -12.46 3.71
C HIS A 8 -7.67 -13.37 3.62
N GLY A 9 -6.49 -12.78 3.64
CA GLY A 9 -5.24 -13.51 3.51
C GLY A 9 -4.06 -12.64 3.86
N ASP A 10 -2.88 -13.23 3.71
CA ASP A 10 -1.64 -12.50 3.90
C ASP A 10 -1.27 -11.84 2.59
N TYR A 11 -1.14 -10.52 2.62
CA TYR A 11 -0.80 -9.71 1.47
C TYR A 11 0.52 -9.00 1.69
N GLU A 12 1.43 -9.18 0.76
CA GLU A 12 2.63 -8.38 0.63
C GLU A 12 2.30 -7.11 -0.15
N VAL A 13 2.39 -5.97 0.51
CA VAL A 13 2.06 -4.66 -0.05
C VAL A 13 3.33 -3.85 -0.24
N THR A 14 3.57 -3.43 -1.47
CA THR A 14 4.65 -2.51 -1.84
C THR A 14 4.05 -1.18 -2.26
N CYS A 15 4.56 -0.10 -1.68
CA CYS A 15 4.18 1.27 -1.99
C CYS A 15 5.40 2.02 -2.52
N ASN A 16 5.26 2.58 -3.72
CA ASN A 16 6.26 3.47 -4.31
C ASN A 16 5.67 4.88 -4.35
N PHE A 17 6.40 5.84 -3.81
CA PHE A 17 6.02 7.25 -3.77
C PHE A 17 7.24 8.14 -4.02
N LEU A 18 6.99 9.34 -4.53
CA LEU A 18 8.03 10.36 -4.70
C LEU A 18 8.14 11.17 -3.41
N SER A 19 9.36 11.47 -2.97
CA SER A 19 9.61 12.43 -1.91
C SER A 19 9.62 13.86 -2.46
N LYS A 20 9.39 14.86 -1.60
CA LYS A 20 9.51 16.29 -1.93
C LYS A 20 10.90 16.68 -2.41
N GLU A 21 11.92 15.87 -2.12
CA GLU A 21 13.29 16.04 -2.58
C GLU A 21 13.53 15.41 -3.96
N GLY A 22 12.49 14.85 -4.59
CA GLY A 22 12.57 14.19 -5.90
C GLY A 22 13.11 12.77 -5.85
N GLN A 23 13.18 12.13 -4.67
CA GLN A 23 13.65 10.75 -4.54
C GLN A 23 12.49 9.76 -4.62
N GLU A 24 12.63 8.70 -5.42
CA GLU A 24 11.68 7.60 -5.39
C GLU A 24 11.94 6.70 -4.18
N VAL A 25 10.92 6.60 -3.31
CA VAL A 25 10.96 5.78 -2.10
C VAL A 25 10.02 4.59 -2.27
N ALA A 26 10.58 3.39 -2.16
CA ALA A 26 9.83 2.14 -2.11
C ALA A 26 9.75 1.61 -0.67
N LYS A 27 8.54 1.31 -0.20
CA LYS A 27 8.29 0.69 1.10
C LYS A 27 7.48 -0.57 0.94
N LYS A 28 7.87 -1.61 1.67
CA LYS A 28 7.26 -2.93 1.63
C LYS A 28 6.76 -3.31 3.02
N ARG A 29 5.57 -3.89 3.09
CA ARG A 29 4.96 -4.40 4.33
C ARG A 29 4.18 -5.67 4.05
N VAL A 30 4.06 -6.53 5.06
CA VAL A 30 3.17 -7.68 5.02
C VAL A 30 1.98 -7.37 5.91
N CYS A 31 0.77 -7.47 5.36
CA CYS A 31 -0.48 -7.33 6.07
C CYS A 31 -1.11 -8.72 6.22
N HIS A 32 -1.44 -9.13 7.44
CA HIS A 32 -1.94 -10.47 7.72
C HIS A 32 -3.46 -10.49 7.89
N ASN A 33 -4.12 -11.53 7.40
CA ASN A 33 -5.57 -11.75 7.53
C ASN A 33 -6.47 -10.56 7.11
N VAL A 34 -6.04 -9.81 6.10
CA VAL A 34 -6.78 -8.66 5.56
C VAL A 34 -7.28 -8.97 4.16
N SER A 35 -8.30 -8.26 3.69
CA SER A 35 -8.63 -8.27 2.26
C SER A 35 -7.59 -7.48 1.45
N LYS A 36 -7.48 -7.77 0.14
CA LYS A 36 -6.62 -7.00 -0.78
C LYS A 36 -6.88 -5.49 -0.72
N LYS A 37 -8.14 -5.08 -0.50
CA LYS A 37 -8.53 -3.67 -0.39
C LYS A 37 -7.97 -3.07 0.90
N GLU A 38 -8.22 -3.71 2.04
CA GLU A 38 -7.71 -3.27 3.35
C GLU A 38 -6.19 -3.21 3.38
N ALA A 39 -5.49 -4.17 2.75
CA ALA A 39 -4.05 -4.15 2.63
C ALA A 39 -3.53 -2.90 1.88
N ARG A 40 -4.20 -2.51 0.79
CA ARG A 40 -3.83 -1.32 0.00
C ARG A 40 -4.16 -0.02 0.73
N ASP A 41 -5.37 0.07 1.28
CA ASP A 41 -5.85 1.26 2.00
C ASP A 41 -5.01 1.48 3.26
N GLY A 42 -4.75 0.43 4.04
CA GLY A 42 -3.90 0.50 5.22
C GLY A 42 -2.44 0.86 4.91
N MET A 43 -1.88 0.40 3.78
CA MET A 43 -0.55 0.82 3.36
C MET A 43 -0.54 2.30 2.93
N ARG A 44 -1.58 2.76 2.23
CA ARG A 44 -1.70 4.16 1.83
C ARG A 44 -1.78 5.07 3.06
N ASP A 45 -2.65 4.75 4.02
CA ASP A 45 -2.80 5.49 5.26
C ASP A 45 -1.51 5.48 6.08
N TYR A 46 -0.83 4.34 6.17
CA TYR A 46 0.47 4.26 6.83
C TYR A 46 1.49 5.20 6.19
N ILE A 47 1.58 5.22 4.86
CA ILE A 47 2.54 6.06 4.16
C ILE A 47 2.18 7.54 4.30
N THR A 48 0.92 7.90 4.10
CA THR A 48 0.45 9.28 4.23
C THR A 48 0.62 9.81 5.65
N ASN A 49 0.39 9.00 6.69
CA ASN A 49 0.58 9.44 8.08
C ASN A 49 2.06 9.44 8.52
N ARG A 50 2.84 8.43 8.11
CA ARG A 50 4.23 8.27 8.58
C ARG A 50 5.22 9.13 7.79
N PHE A 51 4.90 9.41 6.53
CA PHE A 51 5.76 10.15 5.60
C PHE A 51 5.07 11.40 5.09
N SER A 52 4.03 11.92 5.77
CA SER A 52 3.35 13.19 5.44
C SER A 52 4.32 14.33 5.19
N ASP A 53 5.42 14.37 5.96
CA ASP A 53 6.39 15.45 5.92
C ASP A 53 7.26 15.40 4.66
N ILE A 54 7.52 14.20 4.13
CA ILE A 54 8.42 13.98 2.99
C ILE A 54 7.70 13.59 1.70
N ILE A 55 6.46 13.13 1.76
CA ILE A 55 5.75 12.63 0.57
C ILE A 55 5.31 13.79 -0.31
N ASP A 56 5.54 13.65 -1.61
CA ASP A 56 4.99 14.57 -2.58
C ASP A 56 3.55 14.16 -2.90
N VAL A 57 2.60 14.93 -2.37
CA VAL A 57 1.16 14.73 -2.57
C VAL A 57 0.67 15.11 -3.97
N ALA A 58 1.48 15.85 -4.74
CA ALA A 58 1.17 16.15 -6.14
C ALA A 58 1.45 14.95 -7.06
N HIS A 59 2.23 13.97 -6.61
CA HIS A 59 2.56 12.78 -7.36
C HIS A 59 1.73 11.56 -6.96
N PRO A 60 1.35 10.70 -7.93
CA PRO A 60 0.53 9.53 -7.64
C PRO A 60 1.31 8.49 -6.82
N ILE A 61 0.73 8.08 -5.69
CA ILE A 61 1.23 6.98 -4.86
C ILE A 61 0.84 5.64 -5.49
N LYS A 62 1.83 4.83 -5.88
CA LYS A 62 1.59 3.50 -6.46
C LYS A 62 1.62 2.43 -5.38
N VAL A 63 0.46 1.87 -5.04
CA VAL A 63 0.34 0.77 -4.06
C VAL A 63 -0.06 -0.53 -4.75
N VAL A 64 0.82 -1.53 -4.64
CA VAL A 64 0.65 -2.88 -5.20
C VAL A 64 0.55 -3.89 -4.06
N ALA A 65 -0.58 -4.59 -3.96
CA ALA A 65 -0.75 -5.71 -3.03
C ALA A 65 -0.71 -7.03 -3.79
N LYS A 66 0.21 -7.92 -3.41
CA LYS A 66 0.35 -9.28 -3.90
C LYS A 66 -0.07 -10.25 -2.78
N LEU A 67 -0.85 -11.27 -3.12
CA LEU A 67 -1.16 -12.31 -2.15
C LEU A 67 0.13 -13.09 -1.88
N THR A 68 0.51 -13.18 -0.61
CA THR A 68 1.60 -14.03 -0.17
C THR A 68 1.06 -15.45 -0.14
N ALA A 69 1.18 -16.18 -1.25
CA ALA A 69 0.92 -17.61 -1.26
C ALA A 69 2.00 -18.27 -0.39
N LYS A 70 1.58 -19.00 0.64
CA LYS A 70 2.46 -19.91 1.38
C LYS A 70 2.97 -21.01 0.47
#